data_AF-A0A920M8C0-F1
#
_entry.id   AF-A0A920M8C0-F1
#
_cell.length_a   1.000
_cell.length_b   1.000
_cell.length_c   1.000
_cell.angle_alpha   90.00
_cell.angle_beta   90.00
_cell.angle_gamma   90.00
#
_symmetry.space_group_name_H-M   'P 1'
#
loop_
_entity.id
_entity.type
_entity.pdbx_description
1 polymer ?
#
loop_
_entity_poly.entity_id
_entity_poly.type
_entity_poly.pdbx_seq_one_letter_code
_entity_poly.pdbx_strand_id
1 'polypeptide(L)'
;MLDQLKLIQEERSYLLTKAAVAQEEADAIREELEQVRVELDAQKAVREEIKKELDVRRAHWDSVLATAVEEQKEITDFIAAEEERIARELEEARRRAELEARLGQITEAGWVLPSPGAITSWFGPRLHPILGYTRMHNGVDFNCWTGDPIRSATDGIVIMAQYYGGYGYTIIVQHATLFLHSTHTCQPLTRRSMIM
;
A
#
# COMPACT_ATOMS: atom_id res chain seq x y z
N MET A 1 -10.76 -81.36 -75.30
CA MET A 1 -9.57 -81.47 -74.41
C MET A 1 -8.52 -80.41 -74.76
N LEU A 2 -8.18 -80.19 -76.03
CA LEU A 2 -7.25 -79.14 -76.47
C LEU A 2 -7.76 -77.69 -76.25
N ASP A 3 -9.04 -77.41 -76.48
CA ASP A 3 -9.57 -76.04 -76.31
C ASP A 3 -9.61 -75.56 -74.85
N GLN A 4 -9.90 -76.46 -73.91
CA GLN A 4 -9.83 -76.13 -72.48
C GLN A 4 -8.39 -75.85 -72.03
N LEU A 5 -7.41 -76.53 -72.62
CA LEU A 5 -5.99 -76.31 -72.33
C LEU A 5 -5.52 -74.93 -72.81
N LYS A 6 -5.98 -74.48 -73.99
CA LYS A 6 -5.68 -73.13 -74.51
C LYS A 6 -6.30 -72.04 -73.64
N LEU A 7 -7.57 -72.21 -73.24
CA LEU A 7 -8.25 -71.25 -72.35
C LEU A 7 -7.52 -71.11 -71.01
N ILE A 8 -7.10 -72.22 -70.40
CA ILE A 8 -6.32 -72.22 -69.15
C ILE A 8 -4.95 -71.52 -69.35
N GLN A 9 -4.31 -71.70 -70.51
CA GLN A 9 -3.04 -71.02 -70.81
C GLN A 9 -3.23 -69.50 -70.97
N GLU A 10 -4.30 -69.06 -71.62
CA GLU A 10 -4.66 -67.66 -71.76
C GLU A 10 -4.99 -67.03 -70.41
N GLU A 11 -5.85 -67.67 -69.60
CA GLU A 11 -6.18 -67.23 -68.24
C GLU A 11 -4.93 -67.16 -67.35
N ARG A 12 -4.05 -68.16 -67.41
CA ARG A 12 -2.77 -68.15 -66.68
C ARG A 12 -1.89 -66.98 -67.11
N SER A 13 -1.81 -66.70 -68.41
CA SER A 13 -1.01 -65.58 -68.93
C SER A 13 -1.55 -64.23 -68.45
N TYR A 14 -2.88 -64.07 -68.44
CA TYR A 14 -3.57 -62.88 -67.95
C TYR A 14 -3.38 -62.68 -66.44
N LEU A 15 -3.48 -63.76 -65.66
CA LEU A 15 -3.26 -63.71 -64.22
C LEU A 15 -1.80 -63.37 -63.89
N LEU A 16 -0.83 -63.86 -64.66
CA LEU A 16 0.58 -63.53 -64.49
C LEU A 16 0.85 -62.05 -64.78
N THR A 17 0.29 -61.49 -65.85
CA THR A 17 0.46 -60.06 -66.15
C THR A 17 -0.21 -59.18 -65.10
N LYS A 18 -1.42 -59.55 -64.65
CA LYS A 18 -2.12 -58.84 -63.56
C LYS A 18 -1.35 -58.89 -62.24
N ALA A 19 -0.77 -60.03 -61.90
CA ALA A 19 0.06 -60.18 -60.71
C ALA A 19 1.36 -59.36 -60.80
N ALA A 20 1.97 -59.28 -61.98
CA ALA A 20 3.16 -58.47 -62.21
C ALA A 20 2.87 -56.96 -62.03
N VAL A 21 1.78 -56.46 -62.63
CA VAL A 21 1.35 -55.05 -62.46
C VAL A 21 1.04 -54.74 -61.00
N ALA A 22 0.33 -55.63 -60.30
CA ALA A 22 0.04 -55.44 -58.87
C ALA A 22 1.31 -55.48 -58.00
N GLN A 23 2.34 -56.22 -58.40
CA GLN A 23 3.64 -56.21 -57.72
C GLN A 23 4.39 -54.89 -57.95
N GLU A 24 4.44 -54.39 -59.19
CA GLU A 24 5.06 -53.09 -59.49
C GLU A 24 4.37 -51.94 -58.74
N GLU A 25 3.03 -51.92 -58.71
CA GLU A 25 2.25 -50.95 -57.92
C GLU A 25 2.56 -51.06 -56.42
N ALA A 26 2.66 -52.28 -55.87
CA ALA A 26 3.00 -52.49 -54.47
C ALA A 26 4.43 -52.08 -54.13
N ASP A 27 5.38 -52.23 -55.07
CA ASP A 27 6.76 -51.79 -54.91
C ASP A 27 6.88 -50.26 -54.95
N ALA A 28 6.16 -49.61 -55.88
CA ALA A 28 6.09 -48.15 -55.95
C ALA A 28 5.51 -47.53 -54.66
N ILE A 29 4.39 -48.08 -54.14
CA ILE A 29 3.80 -47.62 -52.88
C ILE A 29 4.74 -47.83 -51.70
N ARG A 30 5.48 -48.95 -51.68
CA ARG A 30 6.47 -49.22 -50.63
C ARG A 30 7.60 -48.21 -50.64
N GLU A 31 8.08 -47.83 -51.82
CA GLU A 31 9.13 -46.83 -51.97
C GLU A 31 8.66 -45.44 -51.53
N GLU A 32 7.45 -45.03 -51.92
CA GLU A 32 6.83 -43.78 -51.45
C GLU A 32 6.65 -43.78 -49.92
N LEU A 33 6.19 -44.89 -49.32
CA LEU A 33 6.05 -45.01 -47.87
C LEU A 33 7.38 -44.87 -47.15
N GLU A 34 8.46 -45.40 -47.73
CA GLU A 34 9.79 -45.28 -47.14
C GLU A 34 10.29 -43.83 -47.20
N GLN A 35 10.07 -43.13 -48.33
CA GLN A 35 10.38 -41.70 -48.43
C GLN A 35 9.64 -40.87 -47.38
N VAL A 36 8.33 -41.11 -47.21
CA VAL A 36 7.52 -40.40 -46.20
C VAL A 36 7.97 -40.70 -44.78
N ARG A 37 8.40 -41.95 -44.49
CA ARG A 37 8.93 -42.31 -43.16
C ARG A 37 10.23 -41.57 -42.84
N VAL A 38 11.16 -41.51 -43.78
CA VAL A 38 12.42 -40.78 -43.62
C VAL A 38 12.16 -39.30 -43.37
N GLU A 39 11.28 -38.67 -44.15
CA GLU A 39 10.89 -37.27 -43.95
C GLU A 39 10.22 -37.04 -42.59
N LEU A 40 9.31 -37.93 -42.17
CA LEU A 40 8.64 -37.83 -40.88
C LEU A 40 9.64 -37.91 -39.72
N ASP A 41 10.63 -38.80 -39.80
CA ASP A 41 11.63 -38.96 -38.75
C ASP A 41 12.60 -37.77 -38.72
N ALA A 42 12.94 -37.20 -39.88
CA ALA A 42 13.66 -35.93 -39.96
C ALA A 42 12.88 -34.78 -39.30
N GLN A 43 11.57 -34.65 -39.60
CA GLN A 43 10.71 -33.63 -38.99
C GLN A 43 10.56 -33.80 -37.47
N LYS A 44 10.43 -35.04 -36.98
CA LYS A 44 10.40 -35.33 -35.54
C LYS A 44 11.70 -34.92 -34.87
N ALA A 45 12.85 -35.20 -35.48
CA ALA A 45 14.14 -34.80 -34.94
C ALA A 45 14.27 -33.27 -34.83
N VAL A 46 13.88 -32.54 -35.87
CA VAL A 46 13.85 -31.06 -35.84
C VAL A 46 12.89 -30.54 -34.76
N ARG A 47 11.70 -31.14 -34.64
CA ARG A 47 10.70 -30.74 -33.62
C ARG A 47 11.23 -30.95 -32.19
N GLU A 48 11.88 -32.06 -31.93
CA GLU A 48 12.49 -32.33 -30.61
C GLU A 48 13.59 -31.31 -30.30
N GLU A 49 14.37 -30.88 -31.29
CA GLU A 49 15.41 -29.87 -31.06
C GLU A 49 14.82 -28.49 -30.76
N ILE A 50 13.82 -28.05 -31.52
CA ILE A 50 13.08 -26.80 -31.24
C ILE A 50 12.45 -26.84 -29.85
N LYS A 51 11.91 -27.99 -29.45
CA LYS A 51 11.30 -28.17 -28.13
C LYS A 51 12.32 -27.96 -27.01
N LYS A 52 13.52 -28.54 -27.13
CA LYS A 52 14.60 -28.31 -26.14
C LYS A 52 14.98 -26.83 -26.07
N GLU A 53 15.10 -26.16 -27.22
CA GLU A 53 15.41 -24.73 -27.25
C GLU A 53 14.31 -23.91 -26.55
N LEU A 54 13.04 -24.24 -26.81
CA LEU A 54 11.90 -23.60 -26.13
C LEU A 54 11.91 -23.85 -24.62
N ASP A 55 12.28 -25.04 -24.17
CA ASP A 55 12.36 -25.37 -22.75
C ASP A 55 13.46 -24.56 -22.05
N VAL A 56 14.64 -24.44 -22.67
CA VAL A 56 15.74 -23.58 -22.17
C VAL A 56 15.30 -22.11 -22.14
N ARG A 57 14.67 -21.64 -23.22
CA ARG A 57 14.23 -20.24 -23.32
C ARG A 57 13.13 -19.92 -22.32
N ARG A 58 12.20 -20.85 -22.09
CA ARG A 58 11.17 -20.74 -21.05
C ARG A 58 11.81 -20.64 -19.66
N ALA A 59 12.72 -21.55 -19.32
CA ALA A 59 13.40 -21.53 -18.03
C ALA A 59 14.15 -20.21 -17.78
N HIS A 60 14.80 -19.66 -18.81
CA HIS A 60 15.43 -18.34 -18.74
C HIS A 60 14.40 -17.23 -18.45
N TRP A 61 13.30 -17.18 -19.21
CA TRP A 61 12.27 -16.16 -19.00
C TRP A 61 11.54 -16.29 -17.66
N ASP A 62 11.33 -17.52 -17.17
CA ASP A 62 10.76 -17.76 -15.84
C ASP A 62 11.67 -17.18 -14.74
N SER A 63 12.99 -17.32 -14.89
CA SER A 63 13.95 -16.69 -13.98
C SER A 63 13.93 -15.16 -14.06
N VAL A 64 13.88 -14.59 -15.27
CA VAL A 64 13.82 -13.13 -15.45
C VAL A 64 12.51 -12.56 -14.90
N LEU A 65 11.40 -13.28 -15.08
CA LEU A 65 10.11 -12.88 -14.55
C LEU A 65 10.13 -12.92 -13.02
N ALA A 66 10.70 -13.96 -12.42
CA ALA A 66 10.81 -14.06 -10.96
C ALA A 66 11.60 -12.89 -10.36
N THR A 67 12.73 -12.51 -10.97
CA THR A 67 13.50 -11.34 -10.51
C THR A 67 12.73 -10.04 -10.69
N ALA A 68 12.07 -9.84 -11.83
CA ALA A 68 11.30 -8.63 -12.09
C ALA A 68 10.10 -8.47 -11.14
N VAL A 69 9.44 -9.58 -10.77
CA VAL A 69 8.33 -9.57 -9.80
C VAL A 69 8.82 -9.21 -8.40
N GLU A 70 9.97 -9.71 -7.98
CA GLU A 70 10.55 -9.35 -6.67
C GLU A 70 10.95 -7.88 -6.63
N GLU A 71 11.64 -7.38 -7.66
CA GLU A 71 11.99 -5.96 -7.78
C GLU A 71 10.75 -5.06 -7.78
N GLN A 72 9.71 -5.45 -8.52
CA GLN A 72 8.45 -4.70 -8.55
C GLN A 72 7.80 -4.64 -7.16
N LYS A 73 7.85 -5.74 -6.42
CA LYS A 73 7.31 -5.81 -5.05
C LYS A 73 8.05 -4.88 -4.10
N GLU A 74 9.38 -4.86 -4.13
CA GLU A 74 10.19 -3.93 -3.32
C GLU A 74 9.84 -2.47 -3.60
N ILE A 75 9.66 -2.11 -4.89
CA ILE A 75 9.26 -0.76 -5.29
C ILE A 75 7.86 -0.43 -4.77
N THR A 76 6.90 -1.35 -4.89
CA THR A 76 5.53 -1.11 -4.41
C THR A 76 5.46 -0.98 -2.89
N ASP A 77 6.22 -1.79 -2.16
CA ASP A 77 6.27 -1.74 -0.70
C ASP A 77 6.91 -0.41 -0.23
N PHE A 78 7.95 0.06 -0.94
CA PHE A 78 8.56 1.36 -0.68
C PHE A 78 7.59 2.53 -0.92
N ILE A 79 6.89 2.52 -2.07
CA ILE A 79 5.90 3.56 -2.39
C ILE A 79 4.78 3.59 -1.34
N ALA A 80 4.25 2.43 -0.96
CA ALA A 80 3.19 2.35 0.05
C ALA A 80 3.63 2.91 1.41
N ALA A 81 4.85 2.57 1.87
CA ALA A 81 5.39 3.10 3.12
C ALA A 81 5.60 4.63 3.09
N GLU A 82 6.04 5.14 1.94
CA GLU A 82 6.25 6.57 1.74
C GLU A 82 4.92 7.34 1.68
N GLU A 83 3.91 6.80 0.99
CA GLU A 83 2.56 7.36 0.95
C GLU A 83 1.94 7.46 2.35
N GLU A 84 2.11 6.44 3.20
CA GLU A 84 1.67 6.49 4.60
C GLU A 84 2.40 7.58 5.40
N ARG A 85 3.71 7.75 5.18
CA ARG A 85 4.49 8.82 5.86
C ARG A 85 3.97 10.19 5.44
N ILE A 86 3.84 10.43 4.14
CA ILE A 86 3.35 11.69 3.59
C ILE A 86 1.93 11.96 4.09
N ALA A 87 1.05 10.94 4.12
CA ALA A 87 -0.32 11.09 4.62
C ALA A 87 -0.35 11.54 6.09
N ARG A 88 0.48 10.94 6.95
CA ARG A 88 0.61 11.34 8.36
C ARG A 88 1.10 12.78 8.50
N GLU A 89 2.14 13.15 7.78
CA GLU A 89 2.69 14.52 7.81
C GLU A 89 1.66 15.56 7.31
N LEU A 90 0.90 15.25 6.26
CA LEU A 90 -0.16 16.11 5.74
C LEU A 90 -1.31 16.26 6.73
N GLU A 91 -1.70 15.19 7.41
CA GLU A 91 -2.75 15.23 8.44
C GLU A 91 -2.30 16.08 9.64
N GLU A 92 -1.06 15.90 10.11
CA GLU A 92 -0.48 16.71 11.17
C GLU A 92 -0.39 18.19 10.77
N ALA A 93 0.05 18.48 9.54
CA ALA A 93 0.13 19.84 9.02
C ALA A 93 -1.25 20.49 8.89
N ARG A 94 -2.25 19.76 8.38
CA ARG A 94 -3.65 20.23 8.31
C ARG A 94 -4.20 20.53 9.70
N ARG A 95 -4.00 19.62 10.65
CA ARG A 95 -4.43 19.82 12.03
C ARG A 95 -3.76 21.05 12.65
N ARG A 96 -2.44 21.23 12.47
CA ARG A 96 -1.73 22.43 12.96
C ARG A 96 -2.29 23.71 12.35
N ALA A 97 -2.52 23.73 11.04
CA ALA A 97 -3.10 24.88 10.36
C ALA A 97 -4.52 25.21 10.87
N GLU A 98 -5.34 24.20 11.13
CA GLU A 98 -6.67 24.39 11.74
C GLU A 98 -6.59 24.96 13.15
N LEU A 99 -5.68 24.43 13.99
CA LEU A 99 -5.45 24.94 15.34
C LEU A 99 -4.95 26.40 15.31
N GLU A 100 -4.03 26.73 14.42
CA GLU A 100 -3.57 28.10 14.22
C GLU A 100 -4.69 29.03 13.73
N ALA A 101 -5.56 28.57 12.83
CA ALA A 101 -6.70 29.38 12.37
C ALA A 101 -7.71 29.69 13.49
N ARG A 102 -7.86 28.79 14.46
CA ARG A 102 -8.66 29.03 15.67
C ARG A 102 -7.97 30.00 16.64
N LEU A 103 -6.64 29.95 16.70
CA LEU A 103 -5.81 30.83 17.51
C LEU A 103 -5.58 32.19 16.83
N GLY A 104 -6.42 33.17 17.16
CA GLY A 104 -6.28 34.53 16.63
C GLY A 104 -7.59 35.19 16.23
N GLN A 105 -8.71 34.51 16.41
CA GLN A 105 -10.01 35.17 16.39
C GLN A 105 -10.08 36.10 17.61
N ILE A 106 -9.88 37.40 17.36
CA ILE A 106 -10.08 38.46 18.34
C ILE A 106 -11.59 38.54 18.56
N THR A 107 -12.01 38.25 19.79
CA THR A 107 -13.40 38.48 20.22
C THR A 107 -13.69 39.97 20.21
N GLU A 108 -14.97 40.37 20.09
CA GLU A 108 -15.38 41.78 20.13
C GLU A 108 -14.87 42.54 21.37
N ALA A 109 -14.56 41.81 22.44
CA ALA A 109 -13.98 42.34 23.68
C ALA A 109 -12.47 42.60 23.63
N GLY A 110 -11.78 42.31 22.51
CA GLY A 110 -10.33 42.53 22.34
C GLY A 110 -9.44 41.40 22.89
N TRP A 111 -10.02 40.25 23.25
CA TRP A 111 -9.30 39.09 23.77
C TRP A 111 -9.27 37.97 22.73
N VAL A 112 -8.19 37.18 22.71
CA VAL A 112 -8.10 35.94 21.93
C VAL A 112 -8.25 34.72 22.84
N LEU A 113 -8.83 33.65 22.29
CA LEU A 113 -8.82 32.36 22.96
C LEU A 113 -7.36 31.86 23.07
N PRO A 114 -6.90 31.55 24.28
CA PRO A 114 -5.51 31.19 24.52
C PRO A 114 -5.14 29.78 24.07
N SER A 115 -6.14 28.91 23.96
CA SER A 115 -6.01 27.54 23.46
C SER A 115 -7.07 27.29 22.38
N PRO A 116 -6.73 26.56 21.31
CA PRO A 116 -7.70 26.17 20.27
C PRO A 116 -8.69 25.10 20.76
N GLY A 117 -8.41 24.49 21.93
CA GLY A 117 -9.21 23.46 22.56
C GLY A 117 -10.61 23.89 22.99
N ALA A 118 -11.52 22.93 23.09
CA ALA A 118 -12.79 23.15 23.77
C ALA A 118 -12.57 23.25 25.29
N ILE A 119 -13.39 24.05 25.98
CA ILE A 119 -13.37 24.14 27.44
C ILE A 119 -13.90 22.83 28.02
N THR A 120 -13.13 22.22 28.91
CA THR A 120 -13.47 20.96 29.59
C THR A 120 -13.93 21.17 31.02
N SER A 121 -13.45 22.23 31.68
CA SER A 121 -13.87 22.62 33.02
C SER A 121 -13.92 24.13 33.14
N TRP A 122 -15.09 24.66 33.48
CA TRP A 122 -15.31 26.09 33.70
C TRP A 122 -14.77 26.54 35.07
N PHE A 123 -14.62 27.85 35.22
CA PHE A 123 -14.37 28.50 36.51
C PHE A 123 -15.56 28.28 37.46
N GLY A 124 -15.30 28.00 38.73
CA GLY A 124 -16.36 27.84 39.73
C GLY A 124 -16.17 26.66 40.70
N PRO A 125 -17.14 26.42 41.60
CA PRO A 125 -17.09 25.30 42.53
C PRO A 125 -17.16 23.96 41.78
N ARG A 126 -16.19 23.09 42.02
CA ARG A 126 -16.09 21.76 41.40
C ARG A 126 -15.93 20.67 42.46
N LEU A 127 -16.60 19.54 42.26
CA LEU A 127 -16.41 18.33 43.05
C LEU A 127 -15.02 17.72 42.79
N HIS A 128 -14.22 17.52 43.84
CA HIS A 128 -12.93 16.87 43.71
C HIS A 128 -13.12 15.38 43.38
N PRO A 129 -12.68 14.89 42.21
CA PRO A 129 -13.05 13.56 41.70
C PRO A 129 -12.52 12.38 42.53
N ILE A 130 -11.57 12.65 43.45
CA ILE A 130 -10.93 11.61 44.29
C ILE A 130 -11.28 11.78 45.77
N LEU A 131 -11.61 13.00 46.22
CA LEU A 131 -11.74 13.33 47.64
C LEU A 131 -13.17 13.72 48.04
N GLY A 132 -14.08 13.84 47.08
CA GLY A 132 -15.52 13.99 47.32
C GLY A 132 -15.97 15.33 47.89
N TYR A 133 -15.07 16.28 48.16
CA TYR A 133 -15.43 17.63 48.61
C TYR A 133 -15.40 18.63 47.45
N THR A 134 -16.23 19.67 47.55
CA THR A 134 -16.27 20.76 46.59
C THR A 134 -15.13 21.74 46.85
N ARG A 135 -14.32 22.02 45.82
CA ARG A 135 -13.26 23.02 45.85
C ARG A 135 -13.47 24.03 44.73
N MET A 136 -13.11 25.29 44.97
CA MET A 136 -13.13 26.32 43.93
C MET A 136 -12.07 26.02 42.85
N HIS A 137 -12.50 25.98 41.58
CA HIS A 137 -11.64 25.96 40.41
C HIS A 137 -11.36 27.40 39.99
N ASN A 138 -10.12 27.85 40.24
CA ASN A 138 -9.69 29.24 40.05
C ASN A 138 -9.22 29.55 38.61
N GLY A 139 -9.71 28.80 37.62
CA GLY A 139 -9.43 29.06 36.21
C GLY A 139 -10.30 28.23 35.27
N VAL A 140 -9.96 28.24 33.99
CA VAL A 140 -10.65 27.49 32.94
C VAL A 140 -9.73 26.47 32.29
N ASP A 141 -10.14 25.20 32.28
CA ASP A 141 -9.39 24.09 31.66
C ASP A 141 -9.78 23.93 30.18
N PHE A 142 -8.79 23.94 29.29
CA PHE A 142 -8.97 23.64 27.87
C PHE A 142 -8.50 22.22 27.55
N ASN A 143 -9.19 21.54 26.65
CA ASN A 143 -8.69 20.29 26.07
C ASN A 143 -7.53 20.61 25.13
N CYS A 144 -6.34 20.12 25.41
CA CYS A 144 -5.20 20.30 24.52
C CYS A 144 -4.37 19.01 24.48
N TRP A 145 -3.68 18.80 23.36
CA TRP A 145 -2.65 17.80 23.21
C TRP A 145 -1.26 18.39 23.43
N THR A 146 -0.34 17.60 23.98
CA THR A 146 1.06 18.00 24.16
C THR A 146 1.62 18.62 22.89
N GLY A 147 2.17 19.83 22.99
CA GLY A 147 2.72 20.57 21.86
C GLY A 147 1.72 21.43 21.10
N ASP A 148 0.42 21.40 21.44
CA ASP A 148 -0.54 22.37 20.91
C ASP A 148 -0.08 23.80 21.27
N PRO A 149 -0.13 24.76 20.32
CA PRO A 149 0.28 26.13 20.58
C PRO A 149 -0.66 26.82 21.58
N ILE A 150 -0.06 27.56 22.51
CA ILE A 150 -0.78 28.39 23.50
C ILE A 150 -0.40 29.85 23.25
N ARG A 151 -1.39 30.75 23.27
CA ARG A 151 -1.19 32.20 23.13
C ARG A 151 -1.68 32.96 24.36
N SER A 152 -1.08 34.12 24.61
CA SER A 152 -1.59 35.07 25.61
C SER A 152 -2.94 35.60 25.16
N ALA A 153 -3.88 35.79 26.11
CA ALA A 153 -5.23 36.25 25.80
C ALA A 153 -5.28 37.72 25.30
N THR A 154 -4.26 38.51 25.64
CA THR A 154 -4.05 39.88 25.15
C THR A 154 -2.57 40.29 25.28
N ASP A 155 -2.21 41.48 24.82
CA ASP A 155 -0.83 41.99 24.87
C ASP A 155 -0.37 42.25 26.31
N GLY A 156 0.84 41.84 26.65
CA GLY A 156 1.37 42.01 28.01
C GLY A 156 2.84 41.61 28.13
N ILE A 157 3.36 41.70 29.35
CA ILE A 157 4.75 41.40 29.69
C ILE A 157 4.81 40.09 30.48
N VAL A 158 5.61 39.13 30.04
CA VAL A 158 5.85 37.90 30.81
C VAL A 158 6.61 38.24 32.08
N ILE A 159 6.03 37.93 33.23
CA ILE A 159 6.64 38.18 34.56
C ILE A 159 7.11 36.88 35.25
N MET A 160 6.69 35.72 34.75
CA MET A 160 7.15 34.41 35.21
C MET A 160 7.07 33.40 34.07
N ALA A 161 8.06 32.53 33.93
CA ALA A 161 8.06 31.38 33.01
C ALA A 161 8.91 30.24 33.59
N GLN A 162 8.33 29.46 34.49
CA GLN A 162 9.05 28.39 35.21
C GLN A 162 8.10 27.30 35.73
N TYR A 163 8.65 26.24 36.30
CA TYR A 163 7.87 25.29 37.09
C TYR A 163 7.38 25.94 38.39
N TYR A 164 6.09 25.81 38.70
CA TYR A 164 5.41 26.44 39.83
C TYR A 164 4.54 25.45 40.62
N GLY A 165 5.21 24.47 41.23
CA GLY A 165 4.60 23.55 42.20
C GLY A 165 3.37 22.81 41.64
N GLY A 166 2.22 22.94 42.31
CA GLY A 166 0.97 22.25 41.94
C GLY A 166 0.40 22.64 40.58
N TYR A 167 0.83 23.77 40.00
CA TYR A 167 0.40 24.27 38.69
C TYR A 167 1.23 23.71 37.52
N GLY A 168 2.35 23.02 37.78
CA GLY A 168 3.25 22.57 36.71
C GLY A 168 4.07 23.71 36.12
N TYR A 169 4.48 23.63 34.85
CA TYR A 169 5.06 24.77 34.16
C TYR A 169 4.02 25.88 34.01
N THR A 170 4.43 27.11 34.29
CA THR A 170 3.52 28.24 34.47
C THR A 170 4.15 29.48 33.87
N ILE A 171 3.36 30.20 33.07
CA ILE A 171 3.77 31.47 32.45
C ILE A 171 2.76 32.53 32.81
N ILE A 172 3.16 33.50 33.63
CA ILE A 172 2.29 34.59 34.08
C ILE A 172 2.57 35.83 33.24
N VAL A 173 1.52 36.44 32.68
CA VAL A 173 1.61 37.64 31.85
C VAL A 173 0.90 38.81 32.52
N GLN A 174 1.60 39.93 32.66
CA GLN A 174 1.03 41.18 33.18
C GLN A 174 0.52 42.05 32.03
N HIS A 175 -0.76 42.42 32.07
CA HIS A 175 -1.37 43.32 31.08
C HIS A 175 -1.53 44.74 31.63
N ALA A 176 -1.58 45.74 30.74
CA ALA A 176 -1.49 47.17 31.11
C ALA A 176 -2.65 47.68 32.00
N THR A 177 -3.77 46.97 32.08
CA THR A 177 -4.97 47.41 32.81
C THR A 177 -5.51 46.39 33.83
N LEU A 178 -5.01 45.15 33.91
CA LEU A 178 -5.40 44.11 34.88
C LEU A 178 -4.33 42.99 34.96
N PHE A 179 -4.13 42.39 36.14
CA PHE A 179 -3.33 41.18 36.31
C PHE A 179 -4.14 39.95 35.84
N LEU A 180 -3.70 39.26 34.79
CA LEU A 180 -4.25 37.95 34.39
C LEU A 180 -3.22 36.86 34.72
N HIS A 181 -3.64 35.79 35.38
CA HIS A 181 -2.74 34.69 35.75
C HIS A 181 -2.86 33.57 34.73
N SER A 182 -1.93 33.49 33.79
CA SER A 182 -1.80 32.36 32.87
C SER A 182 -0.93 31.27 33.50
N THR A 183 -1.30 30.00 33.35
CA THR A 183 -0.42 28.84 33.62
C THR A 183 -0.31 28.00 32.34
N HIS A 184 0.87 27.44 32.05
CA HIS A 184 1.19 26.85 30.75
C HIS A 184 1.86 25.48 30.93
N THR A 185 1.04 24.43 30.98
CA THR A 185 1.45 23.08 30.57
C THR A 185 0.34 22.40 29.82
N CYS A 186 0.57 22.08 28.56
CA CYS A 186 -0.21 21.05 27.89
C CYS A 186 0.48 19.70 28.09
N GLN A 187 -0.01 18.92 29.05
CA GLN A 187 0.37 17.51 29.24
C GLN A 187 -0.80 16.62 28.80
N PRO A 188 -0.52 15.44 28.23
CA PRO A 188 -1.57 14.53 27.80
C PRO A 188 -2.33 14.04 29.03
N LEU A 189 -3.67 13.95 28.91
CA LEU A 189 -4.68 13.54 29.91
C LEU A 189 -4.22 12.46 30.91
N THR A 190 -3.37 12.86 31.85
CA THR A 190 -2.98 12.12 33.05
C THR A 190 -2.80 13.15 34.16
N ARG A 191 -3.92 13.78 34.52
CA ARG A 191 -4.11 14.58 35.75
C ARG A 191 -3.17 15.79 35.89
N ARG A 192 -3.56 16.94 35.33
CA ARG A 192 -3.73 18.21 36.06
C ARG A 192 -4.15 19.35 35.12
N SER A 193 -5.15 20.09 35.60
CA SER A 193 -5.82 21.26 35.07
C SER A 193 -4.90 22.39 34.60
N MET A 194 -5.27 23.06 33.51
CA MET A 194 -4.68 24.29 32.99
C MET A 194 -5.45 25.46 33.59
N ILE A 195 -4.81 26.27 34.42
CA ILE A 195 -5.46 27.42 35.08
C ILE A 195 -5.15 28.69 34.27
N MET A 196 -6.19 29.36 33.78
CA MET A 196 -6.19 30.72 33.24
C MET A 196 -7.23 31.57 33.95
#